data_AF-A0A537MWH5-F1
#
_entry.id   AF-A0A537MWH5-F1
#
_cell.length_a   1.000
_cell.length_b   1.000
_cell.length_c   1.000
_cell.angle_alpha   90.00
_cell.angle_beta   90.00
_cell.angle_gamma   90.00
#
_symmetry.space_group_name_H-M   'P 1'
#
loop_
_entity.id
_entity.type
_entity.pdbx_description
1 polymer ?
#
loop_
_entity_poly.entity_id
_entity_poly.type
_entity_poly.pdbx_seq_one_letter_code
_entity_poly.pdbx_strand_id
1 'polypeptide(L)'
;MWGLGQRPSSGDGTMRTGADYRNSLRDRRRVFILGEGRVEDVTTHPATQAMVEEYAAWYDRHADPAWRETLFDAKGPLDYRVPRTSEDLVRMGKCFSATTFLSAGNITHTPAYGHMIALGVLHAVGLHGAPTPRPIAPRSRAPAGS
;
A
#
# COMPACT_ATOMS: atom_id res chain seq x y z
N MET A 1 14.21 -24.21 21.81
CA MET A 1 14.90 -24.14 20.50
C MET A 1 13.83 -24.03 19.43
N TRP A 2 13.43 -22.82 19.07
CA TRP A 2 12.41 -22.59 18.04
C TRP A 2 13.14 -22.51 16.70
N GLY A 3 12.94 -23.52 15.86
CA GLY A 3 13.47 -23.54 14.50
C GLY A 3 12.97 -22.33 13.74
N LEU A 4 13.90 -21.51 13.24
CA LEU A 4 13.62 -20.48 12.25
C LEU A 4 12.94 -21.18 11.07
N GLY A 5 11.61 -21.05 11.00
CA GLY A 5 10.83 -21.51 9.86
C GLY A 5 11.46 -20.96 8.59
N GLN A 6 11.65 -21.84 7.61
CA GLN A 6 12.21 -21.47 6.32
C GLN A 6 11.49 -20.22 5.80
N ARG A 7 12.26 -19.19 5.44
CA ARG A 7 11.69 -18.01 4.77
C ARG A 7 10.99 -18.53 3.53
N PRO A 8 9.70 -18.22 3.32
CA PRO A 8 9.05 -18.55 2.06
C PRO A 8 9.93 -18.00 0.94
N SER A 9 10.19 -18.84 -0.08
CA SER A 9 10.92 -18.42 -1.27
C SER A 9 10.29 -17.12 -1.76
N SER A 10 11.09 -16.08 -1.91
CA SER A 10 10.69 -14.87 -2.62
C SER A 10 10.09 -15.33 -3.95
N GLY A 11 8.76 -15.25 -4.10
CA GLY A 11 8.16 -15.36 -5.42
C GLY A 11 8.89 -14.37 -6.32
N ASP A 12 9.11 -14.73 -7.59
CA ASP A 12 9.70 -13.84 -8.59
C ASP A 12 9.20 -12.41 -8.33
N GLY A 13 10.12 -11.45 -8.24
CA GLY A 13 9.93 -10.10 -7.69
C GLY A 13 8.96 -9.19 -8.45
N THR A 14 7.88 -9.75 -8.97
CA THR A 14 6.78 -9.12 -9.68
C THR A 14 5.63 -8.82 -8.72
N MET A 15 5.01 -7.66 -8.91
CA MET A 15 3.77 -7.30 -8.23
C MET A 15 2.70 -8.38 -8.43
N ARG A 16 1.90 -8.65 -7.39
CA ARG A 16 0.73 -9.52 -7.53
C ARG A 16 -0.21 -8.96 -8.60
N THR A 17 -0.81 -9.84 -9.39
CA THR A 17 -1.92 -9.50 -10.27
C THR A 17 -3.25 -9.52 -9.50
N GLY A 18 -4.30 -8.98 -10.10
CA GLY A 18 -5.66 -9.10 -9.60
C GLY A 18 -6.12 -10.56 -9.53
N ALA A 19 -5.68 -11.41 -10.46
CA ALA A 19 -5.93 -12.85 -10.42
C ALA A 19 -5.27 -13.51 -9.19
N ASP A 20 -4.02 -13.16 -8.89
CA ASP A 20 -3.34 -13.64 -7.69
C ASP A 20 -4.06 -13.19 -6.42
N TYR A 21 -4.53 -11.93 -6.39
CA TYR A 21 -5.31 -11.42 -5.27
C TYR A 21 -6.62 -12.21 -5.08
N ARG A 22 -7.42 -12.41 -6.12
CA ARG A 22 -8.67 -13.20 -6.03
C ARG A 22 -8.39 -14.61 -5.52
N ASN A 23 -7.37 -15.28 -6.07
CA ASN A 23 -6.98 -16.62 -5.64
C ASN A 23 -6.53 -16.64 -4.17
N SER A 24 -5.83 -15.60 -3.70
CA SER A 24 -5.39 -15.51 -2.31
C SER A 24 -6.53 -15.40 -1.30
N LEU A 25 -7.74 -15.02 -1.72
CA LEU A 25 -8.91 -14.94 -0.84
C LEU A 25 -9.56 -16.31 -0.56
N ARG A 26 -9.19 -17.34 -1.33
CA ARG A 26 -9.66 -18.73 -1.14
C ARG A 26 -8.80 -19.46 -0.09
N ASP A 27 -8.64 -18.84 1.08
CA ASP A 27 -7.69 -19.22 2.13
C ASP A 27 -8.34 -19.86 3.37
N ARG A 28 -9.59 -20.36 3.24
CA ARG A 28 -10.41 -20.93 4.31
C ARG A 28 -10.79 -19.94 5.43
N ARG A 29 -10.70 -18.62 5.18
CA ARG A 29 -11.26 -17.61 6.08
C ARG A 29 -12.75 -17.87 6.34
N ARG A 30 -13.20 -17.46 7.53
CA ARG A 30 -14.61 -17.52 7.93
C ARG A 30 -15.14 -16.09 8.01
N VAL A 31 -15.89 -15.69 7.00
CA VAL A 31 -16.53 -14.38 6.92
C VAL A 31 -18.02 -14.56 7.13
N PHE A 32 -18.64 -13.62 7.85
CA PHE A 32 -20.07 -13.64 8.16
C PHE A 32 -20.71 -12.31 7.81
N ILE A 33 -21.90 -12.34 7.23
CA ILE A 33 -22.75 -11.18 6.99
C ILE A 33 -23.94 -11.26 7.93
N LEU A 34 -24.18 -10.17 8.65
CA LEU A 34 -25.29 -10.09 9.58
C LEU A 34 -26.62 -10.26 8.83
N GLY A 35 -27.44 -11.21 9.27
CA GLY A 35 -28.72 -11.54 8.65
C GLY A 35 -28.64 -12.59 7.53
N GLU A 36 -27.45 -12.91 7.02
CA GLU A 36 -27.26 -13.93 5.96
C GLU A 36 -26.48 -15.15 6.47
N GLY A 37 -25.59 -14.96 7.45
CA GLY A 37 -24.76 -16.01 8.02
C GLY A 37 -23.39 -16.09 7.35
N ARG A 38 -22.87 -17.31 7.18
CA ARG A 38 -21.51 -17.53 6.69
C ARG A 38 -21.42 -17.30 5.18
N VAL A 39 -20.39 -16.58 4.76
CA VAL A 39 -20.00 -16.46 3.34
C VAL A 39 -19.06 -17.62 2.99
N GLU A 40 -19.44 -18.41 1.98
CA GLU A 40 -18.61 -19.53 1.49
C GLU A 40 -17.46 -19.07 0.59
N ASP A 41 -17.72 -18.11 -0.32
CA ASP A 41 -16.69 -17.52 -1.17
C ASP A 41 -16.89 -16.00 -1.29
N VAL A 42 -15.96 -15.25 -0.71
CA VAL A 42 -15.99 -13.77 -0.73
C VAL A 42 -15.76 -13.20 -2.12
N THR A 43 -15.20 -13.97 -3.05
CA THR A 43 -14.92 -13.53 -4.42
C THR A 43 -16.16 -13.50 -5.30
N THR A 44 -17.21 -14.25 -4.94
CA THR A 44 -18.45 -14.35 -5.72
C THR A 44 -19.70 -13.92 -4.95
N HIS A 45 -19.60 -13.72 -3.63
CA HIS A 45 -20.77 -13.37 -2.83
C HIS A 45 -21.28 -11.96 -3.17
N PRO A 46 -22.60 -11.75 -3.37
CA PRO A 46 -23.17 -10.47 -3.83
C PRO A 46 -22.74 -9.24 -3.03
N ALA A 47 -22.66 -9.36 -1.70
CA ALA A 47 -22.26 -8.27 -0.81
C ALA A 47 -20.76 -7.94 -0.81
N THR A 48 -19.88 -8.82 -1.31
CA THR A 48 -18.42 -8.65 -1.21
C THR A 48 -17.71 -8.60 -2.55
N GLN A 49 -18.26 -9.23 -3.59
CA GLN A 49 -17.61 -9.38 -4.89
C GLN A 49 -17.16 -8.04 -5.49
N ALA A 50 -17.97 -6.97 -5.39
CA ALA A 50 -17.63 -5.67 -5.95
C ALA A 50 -16.34 -5.11 -5.34
N MET A 51 -16.17 -5.19 -4.02
CA MET A 51 -14.94 -4.75 -3.36
C MET A 51 -13.74 -5.63 -3.67
N VAL A 52 -13.95 -6.94 -3.85
CA VAL A 52 -12.89 -7.85 -4.29
C VAL A 52 -12.40 -7.46 -5.69
N GLU A 53 -13.32 -7.14 -6.60
CA GLU A 53 -12.98 -6.69 -7.95
C GLU A 53 -12.26 -5.34 -7.94
N GLU A 54 -12.66 -4.39 -7.10
CA GLU A 54 -11.94 -3.12 -6.93
C GLU A 54 -10.48 -3.34 -6.47
N TYR A 55 -10.26 -4.26 -5.53
CA TYR A 55 -8.92 -4.57 -5.05
C TYR A 55 -8.12 -5.37 -6.08
N ALA A 56 -8.76 -6.26 -6.83
CA ALA A 56 -8.12 -6.94 -7.95
C ALA A 56 -7.65 -5.94 -9.01
N ALA A 57 -8.51 -4.98 -9.38
CA ALA A 57 -8.16 -3.89 -10.28
C ALA A 57 -7.04 -3.01 -9.73
N TRP A 58 -6.96 -2.82 -8.40
CA TRP A 58 -5.83 -2.11 -7.78
C TRP A 58 -4.50 -2.81 -8.05
N TYR A 59 -4.45 -4.14 -7.96
CA TYR A 59 -3.26 -4.92 -8.30
C TYR A 59 -2.95 -4.87 -9.79
N ASP A 60 -3.95 -5.08 -10.65
CA ASP A 60 -3.78 -5.09 -12.12
C ASP A 60 -3.21 -3.76 -12.67
N ARG A 61 -3.50 -2.62 -12.01
CA ARG A 61 -2.92 -1.32 -12.39
C ARG A 61 -1.38 -1.30 -12.36
N HIS A 62 -0.73 -2.16 -11.57
CA HIS A 62 0.72 -2.23 -11.54
C HIS A 62 1.32 -2.83 -12.83
N ALA A 63 0.51 -3.56 -13.60
CA ALA A 63 0.88 -4.11 -14.90
C ALA A 63 0.36 -3.25 -16.07
N ASP A 64 -0.57 -2.33 -15.83
CA ASP A 64 -1.15 -1.46 -16.87
C ASP A 64 -0.15 -0.36 -17.29
N PRO A 65 0.26 -0.30 -18.57
CA PRO A 65 1.14 0.74 -19.07
C PRO A 65 0.64 2.17 -18.83
N ALA A 66 -0.68 2.38 -18.82
CA ALA A 66 -1.28 3.70 -18.59
C ALA A 66 -0.99 4.24 -17.17
N TRP A 67 -0.72 3.34 -16.22
CA TRP A 67 -0.44 3.69 -14.83
C TRP A 67 1.05 3.74 -14.51
N ARG A 68 1.92 3.37 -15.46
CA ARG A 68 3.37 3.22 -15.24
C ARG A 68 4.01 4.48 -14.68
N GLU A 69 3.73 5.64 -15.25
CA GLU A 69 4.30 6.93 -14.80
C GLU A 69 3.73 7.41 -13.45
N THR A 70 2.52 6.95 -13.10
CA THR A 70 1.82 7.37 -11.89
C THR A 70 2.20 6.52 -10.70
N LEU A 71 2.37 5.20 -10.89
CA LEU A 71 2.62 4.25 -9.81
C LEU A 71 4.11 3.95 -9.60
N PHE A 72 4.96 4.22 -10.58
CA PHE A 72 6.37 3.84 -10.52
C PHE A 72 7.31 5.01 -10.78
N ASP A 73 8.53 4.86 -10.27
CA ASP A 73 9.70 5.59 -10.75
C ASP A 73 10.85 4.62 -11.10
N ALA A 74 12.06 5.15 -11.28
CA ALA A 74 13.25 4.35 -11.60
C ALA A 74 13.65 3.36 -10.47
N LYS A 75 13.14 3.54 -9.25
CA LYS A 75 13.43 2.71 -8.07
C LYS A 75 12.32 1.68 -7.79
N GLY A 76 11.22 1.70 -8.54
CA GLY A 76 10.10 0.76 -8.40
C GLY A 76 8.76 1.42 -8.05
N PRO A 77 7.79 0.66 -7.51
CA PRO A 77 6.50 1.18 -7.10
C PRO A 77 6.63 2.22 -5.97
N LEU A 78 5.93 3.34 -6.10
CA LEU A 78 5.99 4.45 -5.15
C LEU A 78 5.41 4.05 -3.78
N ASP A 79 4.33 3.28 -3.75
CA ASP A 79 3.61 2.88 -2.53
C ASP A 79 4.29 1.76 -1.71
N TYR A 80 5.41 1.20 -2.21
CA TYR A 80 6.22 0.20 -1.49
C TYR A 80 7.55 0.75 -0.98
N ARG A 81 7.81 2.05 -1.14
CA ARG A 81 9.10 2.67 -0.80
C ARG A 81 8.94 3.78 0.23
N VAL A 82 9.75 3.72 1.30
CA VAL A 82 9.82 4.79 2.29
C VAL A 82 10.34 6.07 1.61
N PRO A 83 9.57 7.17 1.59
CA PRO A 83 10.03 8.43 1.00
C PRO A 83 11.18 9.01 1.84
N ARG A 84 12.23 9.52 1.18
CA ARG A 84 13.41 10.09 1.85
C ARG A 84 13.62 11.58 1.55
N THR A 85 12.87 12.11 0.61
CA THR A 85 12.95 13.50 0.15
C THR A 85 11.55 14.10 0.00
N SER A 86 11.47 15.43 -0.05
CA SER A 86 10.22 16.14 -0.39
C SER A 86 9.69 15.75 -1.77
N GLU A 87 10.60 15.50 -2.71
CA GLU A 87 10.26 15.08 -4.07
C GLU A 87 9.62 13.68 -4.09
N ASP A 88 10.12 12.74 -3.27
CA ASP A 88 9.49 11.43 -3.08
C ASP A 88 8.06 11.60 -2.53
N LEU A 89 7.86 12.47 -1.54
CA LEU A 89 6.54 12.73 -0.95
C LEU A 89 5.56 13.34 -1.97
N VAL A 90 6.03 14.26 -2.82
CA VAL A 90 5.19 14.83 -3.89
C VAL A 90 4.77 13.76 -4.90
N ARG A 91 5.70 12.88 -5.32
CA ARG A 91 5.38 11.77 -6.23
C ARG A 91 4.41 10.78 -5.62
N MET A 92 4.68 10.36 -4.38
CA MET A 92 3.79 9.47 -3.62
C MET A 92 2.40 10.10 -3.43
N GLY A 93 2.32 11.40 -3.16
CA GLY A 93 1.05 12.14 -3.07
C GLY A 93 0.26 12.14 -4.39
N LYS A 94 0.95 12.32 -5.53
CA LYS A 94 0.32 12.22 -6.86
C LYS A 94 -0.20 10.80 -7.14
N CYS A 95 0.59 9.77 -6.81
CA CYS A 95 0.19 8.37 -6.89
C CYS A 95 -1.10 8.12 -6.11
N PHE A 96 -1.13 8.46 -4.82
CA PHE A 96 -2.31 8.23 -3.99
C PHE A 96 -3.51 9.07 -4.39
N SER A 97 -3.29 10.33 -4.79
CA SER A 97 -4.37 11.17 -5.30
C SER A 97 -5.03 10.53 -6.52
N ALA A 98 -4.24 10.13 -7.53
CA ALA A 98 -4.75 9.51 -8.75
C ALA A 98 -5.54 8.22 -8.45
N THR A 99 -5.02 7.35 -7.59
CA THR A 99 -5.73 6.10 -7.25
C THR A 99 -6.99 6.33 -6.41
N THR A 100 -6.98 7.32 -5.52
CA THR A 100 -8.12 7.61 -4.62
C THR A 100 -9.29 8.24 -5.38
N PHE A 101 -9.00 9.05 -6.39
CA PHE A 101 -10.03 9.71 -7.21
C PHE A 101 -10.88 8.74 -8.03
N LEU A 102 -10.41 7.51 -8.27
CA LEU A 102 -11.17 6.47 -8.98
C LEU A 102 -12.50 6.13 -8.29
N SER A 103 -12.53 6.19 -6.95
CA SER A 103 -13.76 5.99 -6.17
C SER A 103 -14.32 7.30 -5.62
N ALA A 104 -13.87 8.46 -6.12
CA ALA A 104 -14.12 9.77 -5.53
C ALA A 104 -13.81 9.83 -4.02
N GLY A 105 -12.82 9.05 -3.55
CA GLY A 105 -12.46 8.95 -2.14
C GLY A 105 -13.37 8.08 -1.25
N ASN A 106 -14.39 7.41 -1.79
CA ASN A 106 -15.28 6.55 -0.99
C ASN A 106 -14.58 5.29 -0.44
N ILE A 107 -13.58 4.75 -1.15
CA ILE A 107 -12.79 3.61 -0.68
C ILE A 107 -11.54 4.13 0.02
N THR A 108 -11.57 4.15 1.34
CA THR A 108 -10.48 4.72 2.17
C THR A 108 -9.41 3.71 2.57
N HIS A 109 -9.70 2.41 2.48
CA HIS A 109 -8.83 1.31 2.94
C HIS A 109 -8.38 0.43 1.77
N THR A 110 -7.82 1.04 0.72
CA THR A 110 -7.19 0.27 -0.36
C THR A 110 -5.95 -0.48 0.16
N PRO A 111 -5.40 -1.47 -0.59
CA PRO A 111 -4.16 -2.14 -0.19
C PRO A 111 -3.01 -1.18 0.17
N ALA A 112 -2.91 -0.04 -0.53
CA ALA A 112 -1.95 1.02 -0.23
C ALA A 112 -2.02 1.54 1.22
N TYR A 113 -3.21 1.59 1.84
CA TYR A 113 -3.36 2.02 3.24
C TYR A 113 -2.56 1.11 4.18
N GLY A 114 -2.67 -0.21 4.00
CA GLY A 114 -1.91 -1.18 4.77
C GLY A 114 -0.40 -1.07 4.52
N HIS A 115 0.00 -0.82 3.26
CA HIS A 115 1.41 -0.58 2.92
C HIS A 115 1.96 0.66 3.64
N MET A 116 1.21 1.75 3.71
CA MET A 116 1.65 2.96 4.42
C MET A 116 1.90 2.73 5.91
N ILE A 117 1.06 1.92 6.57
CA ILE A 117 1.30 1.52 7.97
C ILE A 117 2.60 0.71 8.05
N ALA A 118 2.79 -0.27 7.17
CA ALA A 118 3.99 -1.09 7.12
C ALA A 118 5.26 -0.27 6.84
N LEU A 119 5.18 0.75 5.98
CA LEU A 119 6.28 1.68 5.72
C LEU A 119 6.65 2.50 6.95
N GLY A 120 5.67 2.92 7.76
CA GLY A 120 5.90 3.58 9.05
C GLY A 120 6.68 2.68 10.01
N VAL A 121 6.29 1.41 10.12
CA VAL A 121 7.01 0.42 10.92
C VAL A 121 8.42 0.19 10.39
N LEU A 122 8.58 -0.02 9.08
CA LEU A 122 9.89 -0.21 8.44
C LEU A 122 10.81 0.99 8.67
N HIS A 123 10.27 2.21 8.58
CA HIS A 123 11.02 3.42 8.89
C HIS A 123 11.48 3.44 10.34
N ALA A 124 10.58 3.18 11.30
CA ALA A 124 10.92 3.13 12.72
C ALA A 124 11.99 2.08 13.04
N VAL A 125 11.87 0.88 12.46
CA VAL A 125 12.90 -0.18 12.57
C VAL A 125 14.24 0.30 12.01
N GLY A 126 14.26 1.02 10.90
CA GLY A 126 15.48 1.61 10.35
C GLY A 126 16.12 2.69 11.23
N LEU A 127 15.36 3.31 12.14
CA LEU A 127 15.88 4.24 13.14
C LEU A 127 16.40 3.54 14.39
N HIS A 128 16.00 2.29 14.65
CA HIS A 128 16.54 1.53 15.77
C HIS A 128 18.03 1.26 15.54
N GLY A 129 18.88 2.00 16.27
CA GLY A 129 20.35 1.97 16.15
C GLY A 129 20.94 3.18 15.41
N ALA A 130 20.12 4.09 14.88
CA ALA A 130 20.61 5.34 14.30
C ALA A 130 21.00 6.35 15.40
N PRO A 131 22.05 7.18 15.18
CA PRO A 131 22.37 8.28 16.08
C PRO A 131 21.16 9.22 16.23
N THR A 132 20.92 9.72 17.44
CA THR A 132 19.84 10.67 17.71
C THR A 132 19.93 11.85 16.74
N PRO A 133 18.87 12.14 15.95
CA PRO A 133 18.92 13.24 15.00
C PRO A 133 19.21 14.56 15.70
N ARG A 134 20.11 15.37 15.14
CA ARG A 134 20.37 16.72 15.64
C ARG A 134 19.05 17.53 15.54
N PRO A 135 18.70 18.34 16.56
CA PRO A 135 17.53 19.18 16.49
C PRO A 135 17.54 20.02 15.21
N ILE A 136 16.39 20.07 14.52
CA ILE A 136 16.23 20.95 13.36
C ILE A 136 16.36 22.38 13.86
N ALA A 137 17.40 23.09 13.42
CA ALA A 137 17.58 24.48 13.78
C ALA A 137 16.35 25.29 13.32
N PRO A 138 15.79 26.17 14.17
CA PRO A 138 14.65 26.99 13.78
C PRO A 138 15.02 27.80 12.54
N ARG A 139 14.13 27.81 11.53
CA ARG A 139 14.31 28.66 10.35
C ARG A 139 14.38 30.11 10.82
N SER A 140 15.47 30.80 10.50
CA SER A 140 15.58 32.24 10.72
C SER A 140 14.44 32.93 9.96
N ARG A 141 13.54 33.59 10.68
CA ARG A 141 12.52 34.44 10.09
C ARG A 141 13.24 35.62 9.44
N ALA A 142 13.09 35.80 8.13
CA ALA A 142 13.63 36.99 7.47
C ALA A 142 13.03 38.25 8.13
N PRO A 143 13.83 39.29 8.38
CA PRO A 143 13.33 40.52 8.99
C PRO A 143 12.25 41.13 8.09
N ALA A 144 11.12 41.51 8.70
CA ALA A 144 10.09 42.26 8.01
C ALA A 144 10.70 43.59 7.55
N GLY A 145 10.67 43.85 6.25
CA GLY A 145 11.16 45.11 5.68
C GLY A 145 10.40 46.30 6.27
N SER A 146 11.16 47.35 6.59
CA SER A 146 10.70 48.67 7.02
C SER A 146 10.07 49.46 5.88
#